data_AF-A0A5K1D4M1-F1
#
_entry.id   AF-A0A5K1D4M1-F1
#
_cell.length_a   1.000
_cell.length_b   1.000
_cell.length_c   1.000
_cell.angle_alpha   90.00
_cell.angle_beta   90.00
_cell.angle_gamma   90.00
#
_symmetry.space_group_name_H-M   'P 1'
#
loop_
_entity.id
_entity.type
_entity.pdbx_description
1 polymer ?
#
loop_
_entity_poly.entity_id
_entity_poly.type
_entity_poly.pdbx_seq_one_letter_code
_entity_poly.pdbx_strand_id
1 'polypeptide(L)' 'FIDFGTMVSPTIYARRCLSYLMSNMPQEALGDAMQALVVAPEWPTAFYLQAASLLSLGMESDAQESIKEGFTLEQSRNND' A
#
# COMPACT_ATOMS: atom_id res chain seq x y z
N PHE A 1 29.09 -10.30 -12.64
CA PHE A 1 28.03 -10.58 -11.64
C PHE A 1 27.52 -9.23 -11.18
N ILE A 2 26.26 -8.89 -11.45
CA ILE A 2 25.73 -7.56 -11.12
C ILE A 2 25.32 -7.58 -9.66
N ASP A 3 25.99 -6.77 -8.85
CA ASP A 3 25.53 -6.34 -7.53
C ASP A 3 24.25 -5.52 -7.70
N PHE A 4 23.10 -6.20 -7.82
CA PHE A 4 21.84 -5.58 -7.45
C PHE A 4 21.72 -5.69 -5.93
N GLY A 5 22.35 -4.73 -5.24
CA GLY A 5 21.95 -4.39 -3.87
C GLY A 5 20.43 -4.32 -3.85
N THR A 6 19.83 -5.17 -3.03
CA THR A 6 18.41 -5.52 -2.94
C THR A 6 17.49 -4.41 -3.45
N MET A 7 17.10 -4.45 -4.74
CA MET A 7 16.16 -3.46 -5.30
C MET A 7 14.79 -3.79 -4.73
N VAL A 8 14.46 -3.13 -3.62
CA VAL A 8 13.19 -3.33 -2.92
C VAL A 8 12.09 -2.67 -3.76
N SER A 9 11.40 -3.47 -4.58
CA SER A 9 10.34 -2.97 -5.45
C SER A 9 9.04 -2.79 -4.66
N PRO A 10 8.31 -1.65 -4.84
CA PRO A 10 7.03 -1.43 -4.17
C PRO A 10 6.00 -2.51 -4.56
N THR A 11 6.13 -3.08 -5.77
CA THR A 11 5.31 -4.20 -6.25
C THR A 11 5.47 -5.47 -5.41
N ILE A 12 6.65 -5.75 -4.86
CA ILE A 12 6.87 -6.92 -3.99
C ILE A 12 6.08 -6.76 -2.69
N TYR A 13 6.17 -5.58 -2.06
CA TYR A 13 5.40 -5.27 -0.87
C TYR A 13 3.90 -5.32 -1.13
N ALA A 14 3.43 -4.72 -2.23
CA ALA A 14 2.00 -4.75 -2.57
C ALA A 14 1.46 -6.17 -2.76
N ARG A 15 2.21 -7.05 -3.45
CA ARG A 15 1.80 -8.44 -3.65
C ARG A 15 1.79 -9.23 -2.35
N ARG A 16 2.80 -9.03 -1.50
CA ARG A 16 2.90 -9.71 -0.20
C ARG A 16 1.84 -9.20 0.78
N CYS A 17 1.55 -7.89 0.79
CA CYS A 17 0.41 -7.30 1.48
C CYS A 17 -0.91 -8.00 1.11
N LEU A 18 -1.19 -8.16 -0.19
CA LEU A 18 -2.40 -8.84 -0.64
C LEU A 18 -2.44 -10.30 -0.16
N SER A 19 -1.29 -11.00 -0.20
CA SER A 19 -1.18 -12.37 0.33
C SER A 19 -1.51 -12.44 1.81
N TYR A 20 -1.03 -11.48 2.61
CA TYR A 20 -1.33 -11.40 4.03
C TYR A 20 -2.81 -11.12 4.30
N LEU A 21 -3.45 -10.21 3.55
CA LEU A 21 -4.90 -9.96 3.64
C LEU A 21 -5.71 -11.24 3.37
N MET A 22 -5.38 -11.98 2.31
CA MET A 22 -6.05 -13.24 1.97
C MET A 22 -5.82 -14.34 3.02
N SER A 23 -4.78 -14.21 3.85
CA SER A 23 -4.43 -15.16 4.91
C SER A 23 -4.92 -14.73 6.30
N ASN A 24 -5.76 -13.69 6.40
CA ASN A 24 -6.22 -13.10 7.67
C ASN A 24 -5.06 -12.59 8.55
N MET A 25 -4.02 -12.01 7.94
CA MET A 25 -2.87 -11.39 8.61
C MET A 25 -2.83 -9.87 8.35
N PRO A 26 -3.82 -9.10 8.82
CA PRO A 26 -3.98 -7.71 8.41
C PRO A 26 -2.92 -6.76 9.01
N GLN A 27 -2.29 -7.11 10.12
CA GLN A 27 -1.19 -6.30 10.70
C GLN A 27 0.06 -6.37 9.82
N GLU A 28 0.43 -7.56 9.36
CA GLU A 28 1.55 -7.75 8.44
C GLU A 28 1.26 -7.13 7.07
N ALA A 29 0.01 -7.23 6.60
CA ALA A 29 -0.45 -6.54 5.40
C ALA A 29 -0.27 -5.02 5.52
N LEU A 30 -0.67 -4.43 6.65
CA LEU A 30 -0.50 -3.00 6.90
C LEU A 30 0.98 -2.60 6.86
N GLY A 31 1.86 -3.40 7.48
CA GLY A 31 3.30 -3.19 7.43
C GLY A 31 3.85 -3.15 6.00
N ASP A 32 3.42 -4.07 5.14
CA ASP A 32 3.82 -4.10 3.74
C ASP A 32 3.24 -2.93 2.93
N ALA A 33 1.98 -2.56 3.16
CA ALA A 33 1.40 -1.39 2.50
C ALA A 33 2.16 -0.11 2.85
N MET A 34 2.56 0.06 4.12
CA MET A 34 3.38 1.19 4.56
C MET A 34 4.78 1.16 3.92
N GLN A 35 5.42 -0.01 3.80
CA GLN A 35 6.71 -0.11 3.09
C GLN A 35 6.57 0.21 1.60
N ALA A 36 5.47 -0.20 0.96
CA ALA A 36 5.18 0.18 -0.42
C ALA A 36 5.08 1.70 -0.59
N LEU A 37 4.45 2.40 0.37
CA LEU A 37 4.35 3.86 0.39
C LEU A 37 5.68 4.56 0.68
N VAL A 38 6.55 3.98 1.52
CA VAL A 38 7.92 4.50 1.71
C VAL A 38 8.71 4.46 0.41
N VAL A 39 8.57 3.39 -0.37
CA VAL A 39 9.29 3.23 -1.64
C VAL A 39 8.65 4.00 -2.79
N ALA A 40 7.31 4.10 -2.82
CA ALA A 40 6.54 4.78 -3.85
C ALA A 40 5.41 5.63 -3.23
N PRO A 41 5.72 6.84 -2.72
CA PRO A 41 4.75 7.68 -2.01
C PRO A 41 3.58 8.16 -2.88
N GLU A 42 3.77 8.23 -4.20
CA GLU A 42 2.74 8.69 -5.15
C GLU A 42 2.06 7.52 -5.87
N TRP A 43 1.94 6.37 -5.19
CA TRP A 43 1.32 5.17 -5.78
C TRP A 43 -0.07 4.89 -5.17
N PRO A 44 -1.17 5.26 -5.86
CA PRO A 44 -2.53 5.09 -5.35
C PRO A 44 -2.86 3.68 -4.86
N THR A 45 -2.34 2.66 -5.56
CA THR A 45 -2.56 1.26 -5.18
C THR A 45 -2.03 0.94 -3.78
N ALA A 46 -0.91 1.54 -3.36
CA ALA A 46 -0.37 1.31 -2.02
C ALA A 46 -1.26 1.91 -0.93
N PHE A 47 -1.85 3.08 -1.17
CA PHE A 47 -2.86 3.67 -0.28
C PHE A 47 -4.12 2.81 -0.18
N TYR A 48 -4.59 2.24 -1.28
CA TYR A 48 -5.75 1.34 -1.26
C TYR A 48 -5.47 0.03 -0.51
N LEU A 49 -4.24 -0.49 -0.59
CA LEU A 49 -3.81 -1.66 0.21
C LEU A 49 -3.69 -1.32 1.70
N GLN A 50 -3.22 -0.12 2.03
CA GLN A 50 -3.21 0.38 3.41
C GLN A 50 -4.64 0.47 3.95
N ALA A 51 -5.55 1.07 3.18
CA ALA A 51 -6.96 1.18 3.56
C ALA A 51 -7.61 -0.19 3.77
N ALA A 52 -7.38 -1.15 2.86
CA ALA A 52 -7.89 -2.51 3.01
C ALA A 52 -7.39 -3.18 4.29
N SER A 53 -6.11 -3.00 4.62
CA SER A 53 -5.51 -3.52 5.85
C SER A 53 -6.10 -2.88 7.09
N LEU A 54 -6.26 -1.56 7.10
CA LEU A 54 -6.88 -0.81 8.20
C LEU A 54 -8.34 -1.19 8.42
N LEU A 55 -9.12 -1.40 7.35
CA LEU A 55 -10.50 -1.90 7.46
C LEU A 55 -10.55 -3.29 8.09
N SER A 56 -9.66 -4.21 7.69
CA SER A 56 -9.56 -5.54 8.32
C SER A 56 -9.15 -5.48 9.80
N LEU A 57 -8.55 -4.37 10.26
CA LEU A 57 -8.21 -4.12 11.66
C LEU A 57 -9.31 -3.36 12.44
N GLY A 58 -10.40 -2.95 11.78
CA GLY A 58 -11.44 -2.12 12.38
C GLY A 58 -11.07 -0.64 12.55
N MET A 59 -10.02 -0.19 11.86
CA MET A 59 -9.52 1.19 11.89
C MET A 59 -10.15 2.02 10.77
N GLU A 60 -11.48 2.16 10.80
CA GLU A 60 -12.25 2.74 9.68
C GLU A 60 -11.89 4.20 9.35
N SER A 61 -11.61 5.02 10.37
CA SER A 61 -11.25 6.43 10.17
C SER A 61 -9.95 6.58 9.37
N ASP A 62 -8.92 5.80 9.74
CA ASP A 62 -7.61 5.83 9.09
C ASP A 62 -7.70 5.22 7.67
N ALA A 63 -8.57 4.23 7.48
CA ALA A 63 -8.83 3.68 6.16
C ALA A 63 -9.48 4.70 5.22
N GLN A 64 -10.43 5.48 5.71
CA GLN A 64 -11.07 6.55 4.92
C GLN A 64 -10.07 7.64 4.53
N GLU A 65 -9.16 8.00 5.42
CA GLU A 65 -8.06 8.93 5.11
C GLU A 65 -7.16 8.37 4.01
N SER A 66 -6.74 7.10 4.14
CA SER A 66 -5.92 6.42 3.13
C SER A 66 -6.59 6.39 1.75
N ILE A 67 -7.90 6.13 1.69
CA ILE A 67 -8.66 6.16 0.43
C ILE A 67 -8.67 7.56 -0.19
N LYS A 68 -8.84 8.61 0.62
CA LYS A 68 -8.84 10.00 0.13
C LYS A 68 -7.50 10.37 -0.49
N GLU A 69 -6.40 10.03 0.17
CA GLU A 69 -5.05 10.26 -0.36
C GLU A 69 -4.83 9.54 -1.70
N GLY A 70 -5.15 8.24 -1.77
CA GLY A 70 -5.05 7.48 -3.02
C GLY A 70 -5.90 8.07 -4.16
N PHE A 71 -7.12 8.51 -3.84
CA PHE A 71 -8.03 9.13 -4.81
C PHE A 71 -7.52 10.48 -5.30
N THR A 72 -7.02 11.34 -4.40
CA THR A 72 -6.43 12.63 -4.75
C THR A 72 -5.25 12.47 -5.71
N LEU A 73 -4.41 11.46 -5.50
CA LEU A 73 -3.29 11.14 -6.40
C LEU A 73 -3.74 10.64 -7.79
N GLU A 74 -4.83 9.86 -7.87
CA GLU A 74 -5.38 9.47 -9.17
C GLU A 74 -5.99 10.65 -9.91
N GLN A 75 -6.64 11.56 -9.19
CA GLN A 75 -7.18 12.79 -9.78
C GLN A 75 -6.08 13.69 -10.33
N SER A 76 -4.98 13.89 -9.59
CA SER A 76 -3.87 14.70 -10.08
C SER A 76 -3.28 14.10 -11.36
N ARG A 77 -3.03 12.79 -11.38
CA ARG A 77 -2.49 12.10 -12.56
C ARG A 77 -3.39 12.16 -13.80
N ASN A 78 -4.71 12.19 -13.63
CA ASN A 78 -5.64 12.25 -14.76
C ASN A 78 -5.81 13.67 -15.33
N ASN A 79 -5.34 14.69 -14.62
CA ASN A 79 -5.41 16.09 -15.03
C ASN A 79 -4.11 16.59 -15.70
N ASP A 80 -3.08 15.76 -15.76
CA ASP A 80 -1.79 16.00 -16.45
C ASP A 80 -1.80 15.44 -17.89
#